data_AF-A0AAE0BM01-F1
#
_entry.id   AF-A0AAE0BM01-F1
#
_cell.length_a   1.000
_cell.length_b   1.000
_cell.length_c   1.000
_cell.angle_alpha   90.00
_cell.angle_beta   90.00
_cell.angle_gamma   90.00
#
_symmetry.space_group_name_H-M   'P 1'
#
loop_
_entity.id
_entity.type
_entity.pdbx_description
1 polymer ?
#
loop_
_entity_poly.entity_id
_entity_poly.type
_entity_poly.pdbx_seq_one_letter_code
_entity_poly.pdbx_strand_id
1 'polypeptide(L)'
;MASTCASLRVSTLVNRNLLPARVRGKTPNVKVASKSALKASPLVAVTVAQSADSGSAAKSEDESQLSRRKTLTATFTALSLPLWLNPANAEEILQLETEVVAPEVEVESTISTVFVAGATGASGQRVVSELKKKEGITVIAGVRNIQKAEKLALNTVTRQIDVTSAPEVTAKALEGADAVVCATGFVPGNPFQMGKAAHAVDNVGTKNLIEAAKLAGVKKFVLISSILTNGRAIGQEKSAGFVITNAFGGVLDEKLEAEQYLRASGLDYTIIRPGGLKGEAPAEPVMFSKEDTLYSGEISRDLVAAVTADAVFSPATSNQVLEIVEKGSCVPGTCPDLPGSADRSAWFM
;
A
#
# COMPACT_ATOMS: atom_id res chain seq x y z
N MET A 1 28.70 -65.39 -6.07
CA MET A 1 28.56 -65.18 -4.61
C MET A 1 27.80 -63.85 -4.42
N ALA A 2 26.47 -63.90 -4.57
CA ALA A 2 25.46 -63.83 -3.48
C ALA A 2 25.48 -62.45 -2.77
N SER A 3 24.67 -61.47 -3.16
CA SER A 3 23.20 -61.29 -2.98
C SER A 3 22.79 -61.14 -1.52
N THR A 4 22.33 -59.94 -1.12
CA THR A 4 21.53 -59.76 0.09
C THR A 4 20.44 -58.73 -0.17
N CYS A 5 19.24 -59.26 -0.41
CA CYS A 5 17.97 -58.57 -0.47
C CYS A 5 17.32 -58.70 0.92
N ALA A 6 16.92 -57.58 1.54
CA ALA A 6 16.21 -57.59 2.81
C ALA A 6 14.71 -57.33 2.57
N SER A 7 13.94 -58.42 2.67
CA SER A 7 12.49 -58.46 2.66
C SER A 7 11.97 -58.21 4.09
N LEU A 8 11.08 -57.22 4.28
CA LEU A 8 10.33 -57.08 5.53
C LEU A 8 8.93 -57.68 5.34
N ARG A 9 8.64 -58.73 6.10
CA ARG A 9 7.36 -59.45 6.14
C ARG A 9 6.34 -58.72 7.00
N VAL A 10 5.12 -58.63 6.49
CA VAL A 10 3.88 -58.28 7.19
C VAL A 10 3.13 -59.56 7.52
N SER A 11 2.72 -59.73 8.78
CA SER A 11 1.74 -60.69 9.33
C SER A 11 1.66 -60.38 10.83
N THR A 12 0.55 -60.35 11.57
CA THR A 12 -0.88 -60.65 11.45
C THR A 12 -1.47 -60.02 12.74
N LEU A 13 -2.71 -59.58 12.87
CA LEU A 13 -3.84 -60.46 13.14
C LEU A 13 -5.13 -59.65 13.18
N VAL A 14 -6.14 -60.30 12.63
CA VAL A 14 -7.56 -60.00 12.61
C VAL A 14 -8.12 -59.94 14.04
N ASN A 15 -8.96 -58.95 14.34
CA ASN A 15 -10.06 -59.17 15.26
C ASN A 15 -11.37 -58.71 14.61
N ARG A 16 -12.32 -59.64 14.54
CA ARG A 16 -13.64 -59.54 13.93
C ARG A 16 -14.66 -59.40 15.05
N ASN A 17 -15.76 -58.71 14.73
CA ASN A 17 -17.07 -58.67 15.39
C ASN A 17 -17.24 -57.61 16.48
N LEU A 18 -17.99 -56.55 16.15
CA LEU A 18 -19.33 -56.28 16.69
C LEU A 18 -19.92 -55.01 16.03
N LEU A 19 -21.03 -55.15 15.31
CA LEU A 19 -21.96 -54.12 14.84
C LEU A 19 -23.39 -54.70 15.03
N PRO A 20 -24.48 -53.93 14.96
CA PRO A 20 -24.68 -52.52 15.33
C PRO A 20 -25.94 -52.31 16.22
N ALA A 21 -26.05 -51.18 16.93
CA ALA A 21 -27.31 -50.70 17.49
C ALA A 21 -27.83 -49.50 16.68
N ARG A 22 -29.01 -49.66 16.11
CA ARG A 22 -29.74 -48.74 15.23
C ARG A 22 -30.82 -48.04 16.07
N VAL A 23 -30.80 -46.71 16.15
CA VAL A 23 -31.94 -45.93 16.67
C VAL A 23 -32.36 -44.91 15.60
N ARG A 24 -33.66 -44.96 15.26
CA ARG A 24 -34.38 -44.13 14.30
C ARG A 24 -35.19 -43.04 15.01
N GLY A 25 -35.41 -41.94 14.31
CA GLY A 25 -36.56 -41.02 14.46
C GLY A 25 -36.25 -39.78 15.30
N LYS A 26 -36.73 -38.57 15.00
CA LYS A 26 -37.80 -38.09 14.11
C LYS A 26 -37.55 -36.59 13.83
N THR A 27 -37.83 -36.14 12.62
CA THR A 27 -38.16 -34.73 12.32
C THR A 27 -39.58 -34.41 12.80
N PRO A 28 -39.89 -33.12 12.99
CA PRO A 28 -41.11 -32.60 12.40
C PRO A 28 -40.88 -31.29 11.63
N ASN A 29 -41.77 -31.08 10.67
CA ASN A 29 -41.80 -30.05 9.65
C ASN A 29 -43.19 -29.42 9.75
N VAL A 30 -43.35 -28.11 10.00
CA VAL A 30 -44.64 -27.42 9.77
C VAL A 30 -44.46 -25.91 9.44
N LYS A 31 -44.80 -25.60 8.19
CA LYS A 31 -45.58 -24.48 7.61
C LYS A 31 -45.38 -23.01 8.05
N VAL A 32 -44.91 -22.23 7.06
CA VAL A 32 -45.51 -21.05 6.40
C VAL A 32 -46.69 -20.35 7.10
N ALA A 33 -46.55 -19.04 7.30
CA ALA A 33 -47.65 -18.07 7.29
C ALA A 33 -47.23 -16.81 6.49
N SER A 34 -48.21 -16.23 5.79
CA SER A 34 -48.09 -15.20 4.75
C SER A 34 -48.73 -13.87 5.16
N LYS A 35 -48.27 -12.78 4.52
CA LYS A 35 -48.97 -11.51 4.17
C LYS A 35 -49.48 -10.57 5.28
N SER A 36 -48.98 -9.32 5.24
CA SER A 36 -49.74 -8.03 5.20
C SER A 36 -48.76 -6.86 5.48
N ALA A 37 -48.44 -5.97 4.54
CA ALA A 37 -49.15 -4.77 4.08
C ALA A 37 -48.98 -3.50 4.98
N LEU A 38 -48.71 -2.37 4.30
CA LEU A 38 -48.74 -0.95 4.75
C LEU A 38 -47.54 -0.48 5.61
N LYS A 39 -46.89 0.67 5.39
CA LYS A 39 -47.35 2.00 4.93
C LYS A 39 -46.16 2.82 4.38
N ALA A 40 -46.43 3.64 3.37
CA ALA A 40 -45.55 4.67 2.82
C ALA A 40 -45.76 6.02 3.52
N SER A 41 -44.75 6.90 3.44
CA SER A 41 -44.76 8.39 3.31
C SER A 41 -43.72 9.08 4.22
N PRO A 42 -43.24 10.31 3.88
CA PRO A 42 -42.73 10.72 2.57
C PRO A 42 -41.37 11.47 2.67
N LEU A 43 -40.78 11.66 1.49
CA LEU A 43 -39.65 12.56 1.21
C LEU A 43 -39.98 14.01 1.61
N VAL A 44 -39.00 14.71 2.17
CA VAL A 44 -38.98 16.18 2.24
C VAL A 44 -38.29 16.71 0.99
N ALA A 45 -39.04 17.47 0.19
CA ALA A 45 -38.57 18.19 -0.97
C ALA A 45 -37.83 19.47 -0.54
N VAL A 46 -36.65 19.69 -1.12
CA VAL A 46 -35.93 20.97 -1.06
C VAL A 46 -36.42 21.81 -2.24
N THR A 47 -37.19 22.86 -1.95
CA THR A 47 -37.58 23.86 -2.95
C THR A 47 -36.66 25.08 -2.82
N VAL A 48 -35.99 25.39 -3.92
CA VAL A 48 -35.28 26.64 -4.17
C VAL A 48 -36.31 27.76 -4.35
N ALA A 49 -36.17 28.87 -3.63
CA ALA A 49 -36.86 30.12 -3.92
C ALA A 49 -35.86 31.28 -3.91
N GLN A 50 -35.79 31.98 -5.04
CA GLN A 50 -35.13 33.25 -5.27
C GLN A 50 -36.11 34.41 -5.01
N SER A 51 -35.54 35.63 -4.93
CA SER A 51 -36.14 36.97 -4.94
C SER A 51 -36.61 37.49 -3.58
N ALA A 52 -36.59 38.78 -3.27
CA ALA A 52 -35.89 39.95 -3.77
C ALA A 52 -36.12 41.05 -2.71
N ASP A 53 -35.13 41.91 -2.56
CA ASP A 53 -35.17 43.34 -2.22
C ASP A 53 -36.31 43.92 -1.35
N SER A 54 -35.95 44.54 -0.22
CA SER A 54 -36.07 46.00 0.01
C SER A 54 -36.20 46.37 1.49
N GLY A 55 -35.41 47.36 1.91
CA GLY A 55 -35.91 48.46 2.73
C GLY A 55 -35.75 48.42 4.26
N SER A 56 -34.82 49.28 4.73
CA SER A 56 -35.00 50.21 5.87
C SER A 56 -34.45 49.83 7.27
N ALA A 57 -33.27 50.42 7.55
CA ALA A 57 -32.90 51.25 8.70
C ALA A 57 -33.37 50.87 10.13
N ALA A 58 -32.42 50.60 11.04
CA ALA A 58 -32.03 51.52 12.13
C ALA A 58 -30.98 50.92 13.10
N LYS A 59 -30.03 51.79 13.46
CA LYS A 59 -29.02 51.82 14.55
C LYS A 59 -29.18 50.84 15.73
N SER A 60 -28.08 50.22 16.16
CA SER A 60 -27.30 50.62 17.36
C SER A 60 -26.07 49.72 17.58
N GLU A 61 -25.01 50.33 18.09
CA GLU A 61 -23.68 49.78 18.39
C GLU A 61 -23.68 48.79 19.57
N ASP A 62 -22.84 47.75 19.51
CA ASP A 62 -22.06 47.29 20.68
C ASP A 62 -20.81 46.52 20.21
N GLU A 63 -19.66 46.88 20.79
CA GLU A 63 -18.36 46.25 20.54
C GLU A 63 -18.14 45.04 21.47
N SER A 64 -17.60 43.92 20.95
CA SER A 64 -16.42 43.27 21.54
C SER A 64 -16.01 41.97 20.81
N GLN A 65 -14.85 42.07 20.17
CA GLN A 65 -13.71 41.14 20.23
C GLN A 65 -13.86 39.65 19.80
N LEU A 66 -13.07 39.35 18.76
CA LEU A 66 -12.16 38.19 18.64
C LEU A 66 -12.67 36.89 17.98
N SER A 67 -12.51 36.78 16.65
CA SER A 67 -11.51 35.86 16.06
C SER A 67 -11.50 35.97 14.53
N ARG A 68 -10.31 36.20 13.99
CA ARG A 68 -10.02 36.55 12.59
C ARG A 68 -10.23 35.36 11.64
N ARG A 69 -11.21 35.45 10.73
CA ARG A 69 -11.12 34.84 9.38
C ARG A 69 -10.82 35.95 8.39
N LYS A 70 -9.57 36.01 7.91
CA LYS A 70 -9.17 36.92 6.83
C LYS A 70 -9.68 36.36 5.50
N THR A 71 -10.82 36.86 5.04
CA THR A 71 -11.19 36.78 3.62
C THR A 71 -10.59 38.01 2.95
N LEU A 72 -9.47 37.85 2.26
CA LEU A 72 -8.86 38.91 1.46
C LEU A 72 -9.76 39.20 0.27
N THR A 73 -10.56 40.26 0.38
CA THR A 73 -11.29 40.84 -0.75
C THR A 73 -10.43 41.99 -1.26
N ALA A 74 -9.80 41.82 -2.42
CA ALA A 74 -9.04 42.90 -3.05
C ALA A 74 -10.02 43.98 -3.52
N THR A 75 -9.98 45.15 -2.90
CA THR A 75 -10.71 46.34 -3.34
C THR A 75 -9.83 47.09 -4.34
N PHE A 76 -10.24 47.14 -5.60
CA PHE A 76 -9.61 48.00 -6.60
C PHE A 76 -10.14 49.42 -6.42
N THR A 77 -9.34 50.31 -5.82
CA THR A 77 -9.56 51.75 -5.91
C THR A 77 -9.15 52.22 -7.30
N ALA A 78 -10.12 52.65 -8.11
CA ALA A 78 -9.85 53.30 -9.38
C ALA A 78 -9.20 54.68 -9.13
N LEU A 79 -7.90 54.79 -9.38
CA LEU A 79 -7.19 56.07 -9.37
C LEU A 79 -7.58 56.85 -10.62
N SER A 80 -8.25 57.99 -10.44
CA SER A 80 -8.54 58.94 -11.51
C SER A 80 -7.24 59.51 -12.06
N LEU A 81 -6.88 59.17 -13.29
CA LEU A 81 -5.74 59.75 -14.00
C LEU A 81 -6.07 61.20 -14.43
N PRO A 82 -5.15 62.15 -14.27
CA PRO A 82 -5.35 63.49 -14.79
C PRO A 82 -5.41 63.47 -16.32
N LEU A 83 -6.43 64.13 -16.89
CA LEU A 83 -6.43 64.56 -18.29
C LEU A 83 -5.14 65.36 -18.48
N TRP A 84 -4.21 64.86 -19.29
CA TRP A 84 -3.08 65.51 -20.00
C TRP A 84 -1.96 64.51 -20.35
N LEU A 85 -2.27 63.20 -20.42
CA LEU A 85 -1.43 62.23 -21.10
C LEU A 85 -1.89 62.01 -22.55
N ASN A 86 -0.95 62.22 -23.45
CA ASN A 86 -0.99 62.01 -24.90
C ASN A 86 -1.36 60.55 -25.26
N PRO A 87 -2.27 60.26 -26.21
CA PRO A 87 -2.72 58.89 -26.49
C PRO A 87 -1.68 57.98 -27.20
N ALA A 88 -0.41 58.39 -27.30
CA ALA A 88 0.62 57.65 -28.02
C ALA A 88 1.41 56.63 -27.15
N ASN A 89 1.18 56.56 -25.83
CA ASN A 89 1.98 55.73 -24.91
C ASN A 89 1.14 54.74 -24.07
N ALA A 90 -0.10 54.44 -24.48
CA ALA A 90 -0.99 53.55 -23.73
C ALA A 90 -0.55 52.06 -23.74
N GLU A 91 0.38 51.67 -24.60
CA GLU A 91 0.86 50.29 -24.73
C GLU A 91 1.97 49.92 -23.71
N GLU A 92 2.58 50.89 -23.03
CA GLU A 92 3.77 50.64 -22.19
C GLU A 92 3.45 50.38 -20.71
N ILE A 93 2.18 50.46 -20.31
CA ILE A 93 1.76 50.27 -18.89
C ILE A 93 1.16 48.86 -18.64
N LEU A 94 1.05 48.02 -19.68
CA LEU A 94 0.47 46.67 -19.59
C LEU A 94 1.53 45.55 -19.49
N GLN A 95 2.66 45.79 -18.82
CA GLN A 95 3.69 44.76 -18.55
C GLN A 95 4.22 44.77 -17.12
N LEU A 96 3.43 45.28 -16.16
CA LEU A 96 3.74 45.21 -14.73
C LEU A 96 2.61 44.48 -13.99
N GLU A 97 2.27 43.28 -14.45
CA GLU A 97 1.68 42.28 -13.56
C GLU A 97 2.82 41.71 -12.72
N THR A 98 2.93 42.22 -11.50
CA THR A 98 3.78 41.65 -10.46
C THR A 98 3.35 40.22 -10.20
N GLU A 99 4.21 39.29 -10.62
CA GLU A 99 4.14 37.87 -10.30
C GLU A 99 4.31 37.72 -8.78
N VAL A 100 3.20 37.65 -8.05
CA VAL A 100 3.21 37.24 -6.63
C VAL A 100 3.36 35.73 -6.64
N VAL A 101 4.61 35.27 -6.77
CA VAL A 101 5.00 33.90 -6.46
C VAL A 101 4.82 33.75 -4.94
N ALA A 102 3.67 33.20 -4.53
CA ALA A 102 3.53 32.67 -3.18
C ALA A 102 4.65 31.64 -3.00
N PRO A 103 5.45 31.69 -1.93
CA PRO A 103 6.45 30.67 -1.72
C PRO A 103 5.71 29.33 -1.59
N GLU A 104 5.95 28.41 -2.54
CA GLU A 104 5.75 27.00 -2.27
C GLU A 104 6.64 26.69 -1.07
N VAL A 105 6.02 26.59 0.10
CA VAL A 105 6.66 25.98 1.25
C VAL A 105 6.73 24.50 0.90
N GLU A 106 7.82 24.09 0.26
CA GLU A 106 8.20 22.68 0.22
C GLU A 106 8.39 22.25 1.67
N VAL A 107 7.34 21.63 2.23
CA VAL A 107 7.43 20.96 3.51
C VAL A 107 8.26 19.71 3.21
N GLU A 108 9.58 19.85 3.30
CA GLU A 108 10.50 18.73 3.23
C GLU A 108 10.07 17.73 4.30
N SER A 109 9.40 16.65 3.88
CA SER A 109 8.89 15.63 4.78
C SER A 109 10.10 14.87 5.31
N THR A 110 10.71 15.36 6.38
CA THR A 110 11.88 14.70 6.99
C THR A 110 11.39 13.42 7.65
N ILE A 111 11.39 12.32 6.90
CA ILE A 111 11.16 10.99 7.41
C ILE A 111 12.33 10.68 8.33
N SER A 112 12.07 10.60 9.64
CA SER A 112 13.07 10.30 10.66
C SER A 112 12.91 8.89 11.22
N THR A 113 11.67 8.39 11.22
CA THR A 113 11.33 7.08 11.78
C THR A 113 10.61 6.21 10.76
N VAL A 114 11.17 5.03 10.47
CA VAL A 114 10.63 4.08 9.51
C VAL A 114 10.24 2.78 10.22
N PHE A 115 8.97 2.43 10.15
CA PHE A 115 8.44 1.17 10.65
C PHE A 115 8.46 0.10 9.55
N VAL A 116 9.10 -1.04 9.79
CA VAL A 116 9.17 -2.16 8.82
C VAL A 116 8.31 -3.32 9.31
N ALA A 117 7.12 -3.50 8.72
CA ALA A 117 6.30 -4.67 8.96
C ALA A 117 6.87 -5.89 8.23
N GLY A 118 6.98 -7.02 8.93
CA GLY A 118 7.61 -8.22 8.37
C GLY A 118 9.13 -8.22 8.49
N ALA A 119 9.68 -7.47 9.45
CA ALA A 119 11.13 -7.28 9.63
C ALA A 119 11.95 -8.56 9.88
N THR A 120 11.33 -9.69 10.23
CA THR A 120 12.03 -11.01 10.35
C THR A 120 11.92 -11.88 9.10
N GLY A 121 11.25 -11.40 8.04
CA GLY A 121 11.18 -12.05 6.74
C GLY A 121 12.49 -11.91 5.96
N ALA A 122 12.66 -12.69 4.89
CA ALA A 122 13.90 -12.69 4.11
C ALA A 122 14.20 -11.32 3.47
N SER A 123 13.18 -10.64 2.94
CA SER A 123 13.32 -9.27 2.41
C SER A 123 13.30 -8.22 3.52
N GLY A 124 12.41 -8.37 4.52
CA GLY A 124 12.28 -7.39 5.61
C GLY A 124 13.55 -7.19 6.43
N GLN A 125 14.33 -8.24 6.68
CA GLN A 125 15.63 -8.11 7.37
C GLN A 125 16.61 -7.26 6.57
N ARG A 126 16.66 -7.48 5.25
CA ARG A 126 17.54 -6.73 4.35
C ARG A 126 17.10 -5.27 4.24
N VAL A 127 15.79 -5.00 4.21
CA VAL A 127 15.24 -3.63 4.29
C VAL A 127 15.68 -2.93 5.57
N VAL A 128 15.55 -3.60 6.73
CA VAL A 128 16.04 -3.06 8.01
C VAL A 128 17.54 -2.74 7.94
N SER A 129 18.35 -3.65 7.36
CA SER A 129 19.78 -3.43 7.17
C SER A 129 20.09 -2.23 6.27
N GLU A 130 19.36 -2.04 5.17
CA GLU A 130 19.54 -0.90 4.26
C GLU A 130 19.14 0.43 4.91
N LEU A 131 17.99 0.46 5.60
CA LEU A 131 17.53 1.68 6.29
C LEU A 131 18.49 2.12 7.39
N LYS A 132 19.09 1.17 8.11
CA LYS A 132 20.09 1.46 9.16
C LYS A 132 21.40 2.07 8.64
N LYS A 133 21.67 1.99 7.33
CA LYS A 133 22.82 2.65 6.71
C LYS A 133 22.58 4.15 6.51
N LYS A 134 21.33 4.61 6.63
CA LYS A 134 20.99 6.02 6.45
C LYS A 134 21.15 6.79 7.76
N GLU A 135 21.81 7.93 7.67
CA GLU A 135 22.06 8.80 8.82
C GLU A 135 20.75 9.41 9.32
N GLY A 136 20.62 9.55 10.64
CA GLY A 136 19.44 10.16 11.27
C GLY A 136 18.17 9.32 11.25
N ILE A 137 18.21 8.09 10.71
CA ILE A 137 17.02 7.23 10.60
C ILE A 137 16.90 6.26 11.76
N THR A 138 15.79 6.36 12.47
CA THR A 138 15.36 5.35 13.44
C THR A 138 14.51 4.31 12.75
N VAL A 139 14.93 3.04 12.83
CA VAL A 139 14.13 1.92 12.32
C VAL A 139 13.34 1.31 13.48
N ILE A 140 12.08 0.94 13.22
CA ILE A 140 11.25 0.14 14.12
C ILE A 140 10.91 -1.17 13.40
N ALA A 141 11.36 -2.30 13.94
CA ALA A 141 11.06 -3.62 13.42
C ALA A 141 9.69 -4.10 13.92
N GLY A 142 8.71 -4.12 13.03
CA GLY A 142 7.39 -4.73 13.25
C GLY A 142 7.44 -6.24 13.03
N VAL A 143 7.27 -7.01 14.11
CA VAL A 143 7.45 -8.47 14.08
C VAL A 143 6.29 -9.21 14.72
N ARG A 144 5.95 -10.39 14.19
CA ARG A 144 4.92 -11.25 14.80
C ARG A 144 5.43 -12.02 16.02
N ASN A 145 6.71 -12.41 16.01
CA ASN A 145 7.36 -13.20 17.06
C ASN A 145 8.63 -12.46 17.53
N ILE A 146 8.59 -11.97 18.77
CA ILE A 146 9.68 -11.20 19.38
C ILE A 146 10.93 -12.07 19.58
N GLN A 147 10.77 -13.32 20.00
CA GLN A 147 11.89 -14.23 20.24
C GLN A 147 12.69 -14.52 18.96
N LYS A 148 12.02 -14.57 17.81
CA LYS A 148 12.68 -14.68 16.49
C LYS A 148 13.48 -13.42 16.18
N ALA A 149 12.94 -12.24 16.48
CA ALA A 149 13.64 -10.97 16.25
C ALA A 149 14.88 -10.82 17.12
N GLU A 150 14.81 -11.23 18.39
CA GLU A 150 15.96 -11.26 19.31
C GLU A 150 17.08 -12.15 18.79
N LYS A 151 16.75 -13.37 18.31
CA LYS A 151 17.73 -14.30 17.73
C LYS A 151 18.41 -13.76 16.48
N LEU A 152 17.69 -12.97 15.67
CA LEU A 152 18.24 -12.36 14.45
C LEU A 152 19.09 -11.11 14.75
N ALA A 153 19.10 -10.63 15.99
CA ALA A 153 19.90 -9.50 16.44
C ALA A 153 19.81 -8.29 15.49
N LEU A 154 18.58 -7.88 15.12
CA LEU A 154 18.35 -6.76 14.21
C LEU A 154 18.92 -5.43 14.74
N ASN A 155 19.23 -5.35 16.04
CA ASN A 155 19.83 -4.20 16.72
C ASN A 155 19.03 -2.92 16.45
N THR A 156 17.73 -2.98 16.69
CA THR A 156 16.74 -1.94 16.39
C THR A 156 15.57 -2.06 17.36
N VAL A 157 14.78 -0.99 17.50
CA VAL A 157 13.56 -1.03 18.31
C VAL A 157 12.61 -2.05 17.69
N THR A 158 12.12 -2.99 18.50
CA THR A 158 11.21 -4.03 18.02
C THR A 158 9.83 -3.84 18.64
N ARG A 159 8.79 -3.91 17.81
CA ARG A 159 7.40 -3.85 18.26
C ARG A 159 6.63 -5.05 17.72
N GLN A 160 5.83 -5.66 18.58
CA GLN A 160 5.02 -6.81 18.17
C GLN A 160 3.81 -6.33 17.37
N ILE A 161 3.58 -6.93 16.21
CA ILE A 161 2.38 -6.72 15.40
C ILE A 161 1.89 -8.02 14.78
N ASP A 162 0.57 -8.12 14.60
CA ASP A 162 -0.05 -9.08 13.72
C ASP A 162 -0.96 -8.31 12.77
N VAL A 163 -0.60 -8.28 11.48
CA VAL A 163 -1.34 -7.56 10.46
C VAL A 163 -2.79 -8.05 10.33
N THR A 164 -3.09 -9.28 10.75
CA THR A 164 -4.46 -9.82 10.75
C THR A 164 -5.33 -9.32 11.91
N SER A 165 -4.74 -8.61 12.87
CA SER A 165 -5.46 -7.95 13.96
C SER A 165 -6.16 -6.67 13.50
N ALA A 166 -7.08 -6.17 14.33
CA ALA A 166 -7.78 -4.92 14.07
C ALA A 166 -6.80 -3.74 13.87
N PRO A 167 -7.07 -2.82 12.91
CA PRO A 167 -6.18 -1.69 12.61
C PRO A 167 -5.82 -0.85 13.82
N GLU A 168 -6.72 -0.66 14.78
CA GLU A 168 -6.52 0.16 15.98
C GLU A 168 -5.48 -0.45 16.93
N VAL A 169 -5.38 -1.78 16.96
CA VAL A 169 -4.35 -2.49 17.74
C VAL A 169 -2.99 -2.29 17.07
N THR A 170 -2.94 -2.46 15.74
CA THR A 170 -1.72 -2.29 14.96
C THR A 170 -1.24 -0.84 14.98
N ALA A 171 -2.14 0.15 14.93
CA ALA A 171 -1.81 1.58 14.93
C ALA A 171 -0.98 2.00 16.15
N LYS A 172 -1.24 1.41 17.32
CA LYS A 172 -0.43 1.67 18.54
C LYS A 172 1.04 1.29 18.35
N ALA A 173 1.32 0.23 17.60
CA ALA A 173 2.68 -0.17 17.30
C ALA A 173 3.35 0.76 16.26
N LEU A 174 2.57 1.53 15.49
CA LEU A 174 3.08 2.48 14.49
C LEU A 174 3.30 3.89 15.07
N GLU A 175 2.95 4.14 16.34
CA GLU A 175 3.07 5.46 16.96
C GLU A 175 4.49 6.05 16.83
N GLY A 176 4.56 7.26 16.27
CA GLY A 176 5.80 7.99 16.01
C GLY A 176 6.51 7.62 14.70
N ALA A 177 5.98 6.71 13.88
CA ALA A 177 6.53 6.41 12.57
C ALA A 177 6.12 7.47 11.53
N ASP A 178 7.08 8.00 10.79
CA ASP A 178 6.84 8.88 9.64
C ASP A 178 6.51 8.07 8.38
N ALA A 179 7.10 6.88 8.25
CA ALA A 179 6.92 5.99 7.11
C ALA A 179 6.72 4.54 7.54
N VAL A 180 5.95 3.79 6.75
CA VAL A 180 5.77 2.34 6.90
C VAL A 180 6.26 1.63 5.64
N VAL A 181 7.09 0.59 5.83
CA VAL A 181 7.41 -0.39 4.80
C VAL A 181 6.66 -1.68 5.10
N CYS A 182 5.81 -2.11 4.18
CA CYS A 182 5.14 -3.41 4.22
C CYS A 182 5.96 -4.45 3.46
N ALA A 183 6.74 -5.24 4.20
CA ALA A 183 7.48 -6.41 3.71
C ALA A 183 6.87 -7.73 4.21
N THR A 184 5.57 -7.72 4.52
CA THR A 184 4.83 -8.93 4.92
C THR A 184 4.42 -9.73 3.69
N GLY A 185 4.35 -11.04 3.87
CA GLY A 185 3.71 -11.95 2.93
C GLY A 185 3.37 -13.22 3.68
N PHE A 186 2.31 -13.91 3.26
CA PHE A 186 1.99 -15.19 3.86
C PHE A 186 3.15 -16.18 3.63
N VAL A 187 3.33 -17.09 4.58
CA VAL A 187 4.33 -18.15 4.45
C VAL A 187 3.60 -19.39 3.92
N PRO A 188 3.95 -19.90 2.72
CA PRO A 188 3.38 -21.13 2.20
C PRO A 188 3.52 -22.27 3.21
N GLY A 189 2.44 -23.04 3.35
CA GLY A 189 2.34 -24.11 4.33
C GLY A 189 1.41 -25.19 3.82
N ASN A 190 0.39 -25.54 4.61
CA ASN A 190 -0.61 -26.52 4.18
C ASN A 190 -1.30 -26.07 2.87
N PRO A 191 -1.20 -26.84 1.77
CA PRO A 191 -1.79 -26.47 0.49
C PRO A 191 -3.28 -26.15 0.55
N PHE A 192 -4.03 -26.84 1.42
CA PHE A 192 -5.47 -26.65 1.61
C PHE A 192 -5.83 -25.35 2.35
N GLN A 193 -4.85 -24.65 2.92
CA GLN A 193 -5.04 -23.40 3.65
C GLN A 193 -4.38 -22.19 2.98
N MET A 194 -3.59 -22.40 1.92
CA MET A 194 -2.83 -21.31 1.29
C MET A 194 -3.72 -20.16 0.83
N GLY A 195 -4.87 -20.44 0.21
CA GLY A 195 -5.79 -19.38 -0.21
C GLY A 195 -6.30 -18.53 0.97
N LYS A 196 -6.69 -19.17 2.08
CA LYS A 196 -7.09 -18.45 3.29
C LYS A 196 -5.94 -17.66 3.91
N ALA A 197 -4.73 -18.20 3.86
CA ALA A 197 -3.54 -17.55 4.41
C ALA A 197 -3.10 -16.34 3.58
N ALA A 198 -3.09 -16.47 2.25
CA ALA A 198 -2.84 -15.37 1.32
C ALA A 198 -3.88 -14.26 1.48
N HIS A 199 -5.17 -14.61 1.51
CA HIS A 199 -6.25 -13.66 1.76
C HIS A 199 -6.10 -12.94 3.11
N ALA A 200 -5.83 -13.69 4.18
CA ALA A 200 -5.70 -13.11 5.52
C ALA A 200 -4.50 -12.17 5.64
N VAL A 201 -3.35 -12.49 5.03
CA VAL A 201 -2.10 -11.75 5.21
C VAL A 201 -1.88 -10.73 4.10
N ASP A 202 -1.84 -11.17 2.85
CA ASP A 202 -1.47 -10.33 1.71
C ASP A 202 -2.59 -9.36 1.31
N ASN A 203 -3.85 -9.71 1.57
CA ASN A 203 -5.01 -8.83 1.34
C ASN A 203 -5.45 -8.14 2.64
N VAL A 204 -6.23 -8.83 3.49
CA VAL A 204 -6.85 -8.23 4.68
C VAL A 204 -5.81 -7.64 5.62
N GLY A 205 -4.70 -8.36 5.85
CA GLY A 205 -3.63 -7.89 6.71
C GLY A 205 -2.94 -6.62 6.19
N THR A 206 -2.67 -6.56 4.88
CA THR A 206 -2.12 -5.36 4.26
C THR A 206 -3.11 -4.19 4.35
N LYS A 207 -4.41 -4.40 4.09
CA LYS A 207 -5.45 -3.38 4.26
C LYS A 207 -5.52 -2.87 5.71
N ASN A 208 -5.43 -3.76 6.69
CA ASN A 208 -5.40 -3.39 8.10
C ASN A 208 -4.16 -2.56 8.45
N LEU A 209 -3.00 -2.89 7.89
CA LEU A 209 -1.78 -2.13 8.09
C LEU A 209 -1.85 -0.73 7.46
N ILE A 210 -2.51 -0.61 6.31
CA ILE A 210 -2.78 0.68 5.64
C ILE A 210 -3.68 1.57 6.51
N GLU A 211 -4.77 1.01 7.04
CA GLU A 211 -5.64 1.76 7.96
C GLU A 211 -4.93 2.11 9.27
N ALA A 212 -4.12 1.19 9.81
CA ALA A 212 -3.29 1.46 10.98
C ALA A 212 -2.31 2.62 10.73
N ALA A 213 -1.71 2.68 9.54
CA ALA A 213 -0.80 3.74 9.15
C ALA A 213 -1.53 5.10 9.08
N LYS A 214 -2.74 5.14 8.52
CA LYS A 214 -3.59 6.35 8.52
C LYS A 214 -3.92 6.79 9.94
N LEU A 215 -4.36 5.87 10.80
CA LEU A 215 -4.69 6.16 12.20
C LEU A 215 -3.48 6.69 12.99
N ALA A 216 -2.28 6.22 12.67
CA ALA A 216 -1.03 6.65 13.29
C ALA A 216 -0.44 7.94 12.70
N GLY A 217 -1.05 8.51 11.64
CA GLY A 217 -0.56 9.73 10.99
C GLY A 217 0.71 9.52 10.16
N VAL A 218 0.93 8.30 9.65
CA VAL A 218 2.06 7.98 8.77
C VAL A 218 1.94 8.77 7.47
N LYS A 219 3.07 9.31 7.00
CA LYS A 219 3.14 10.18 5.81
C LYS A 219 3.41 9.37 4.54
N LYS A 220 4.26 8.34 4.62
CA LYS A 220 4.69 7.52 3.48
C LYS A 220 4.42 6.03 3.71
N PHE A 221 3.88 5.34 2.71
CA PHE A 221 3.67 3.89 2.76
C PHE A 221 4.32 3.18 1.56
N VAL A 222 5.33 2.34 1.79
CA VAL A 222 5.98 1.55 0.74
C VAL A 222 5.55 0.09 0.84
N LEU A 223 4.96 -0.44 -0.22
CA LEU A 223 4.48 -1.83 -0.30
C LEU A 223 5.37 -2.67 -1.22
N ILE A 224 5.91 -3.78 -0.70
CA ILE A 224 6.54 -4.80 -1.53
C ILE A 224 5.46 -5.78 -2.01
N SER A 225 5.13 -5.70 -3.29
CA SER A 225 4.15 -6.54 -3.98
C SER A 225 4.85 -7.56 -4.89
N SER A 226 4.41 -7.72 -6.14
CA SER A 226 4.94 -8.63 -7.15
C SER A 226 4.60 -8.12 -8.54
N ILE A 227 5.44 -8.38 -9.55
CA ILE A 227 4.99 -8.30 -10.94
C ILE A 227 3.81 -9.25 -11.17
N LEU A 228 3.07 -9.05 -12.27
CA LEU A 228 1.91 -9.87 -12.66
C LEU A 228 0.71 -9.83 -11.69
N THR A 229 0.68 -8.97 -10.66
CA THR A 229 -0.53 -8.79 -9.83
C THR A 229 -1.73 -8.37 -10.68
N ASN A 230 -1.54 -7.50 -11.68
CA ASN A 230 -2.56 -7.16 -12.67
C ASN A 230 -2.58 -8.09 -13.91
N GLY A 231 -1.98 -9.27 -13.82
CA GLY A 231 -1.73 -10.17 -14.95
C GLY A 231 -2.97 -10.53 -15.77
N ARG A 232 -4.15 -10.62 -15.14
CA ARG A 232 -5.41 -10.90 -15.86
C ARG A 232 -5.83 -9.75 -16.77
N ALA A 233 -5.74 -8.51 -16.29
CA ALA A 233 -6.15 -7.33 -17.06
C ALA A 233 -5.27 -7.12 -18.30
N ILE A 234 -4.02 -7.57 -18.25
CA ILE A 234 -3.04 -7.45 -19.34
C ILE A 234 -2.84 -8.75 -20.14
N GLY A 235 -3.75 -9.73 -20.00
CA GLY A 235 -3.75 -10.95 -20.81
C GLY A 235 -2.64 -11.96 -20.47
N GLN A 236 -1.98 -11.82 -19.31
CA GLN A 236 -0.91 -12.68 -18.82
C GLN A 236 -1.37 -13.77 -17.84
N GLU A 237 -2.68 -14.00 -17.70
CA GLU A 237 -3.26 -15.02 -16.81
C GLU A 237 -2.79 -16.47 -17.11
N LYS A 238 -2.32 -16.71 -18.34
CA LYS A 238 -1.77 -18.01 -18.78
C LYS A 238 -0.23 -18.03 -18.81
N SER A 239 0.42 -16.92 -18.48
CA SER A 239 1.89 -16.87 -18.40
C SER A 239 2.38 -17.83 -17.31
N ALA A 240 3.57 -18.41 -17.52
CA ALA A 240 4.15 -19.32 -16.53
C ALA A 240 4.34 -18.62 -15.17
N GLY A 241 4.82 -17.37 -15.18
CA GLY A 241 4.99 -16.57 -13.97
C GLY A 241 3.69 -16.39 -13.18
N PHE A 242 2.59 -16.04 -13.87
CA PHE A 242 1.29 -15.85 -13.22
C PHE A 242 0.77 -17.17 -12.67
N VAL A 243 0.76 -18.24 -13.47
CA VAL A 243 0.23 -19.54 -13.07
C VAL A 243 1.00 -20.13 -11.88
N ILE A 244 2.33 -20.10 -11.92
CA ILE A 244 3.18 -20.62 -10.84
C ILE A 244 2.99 -19.82 -9.56
N THR A 245 2.99 -18.49 -9.66
CA THR A 245 2.89 -17.63 -8.47
C THR A 245 1.47 -17.69 -7.88
N ASN A 246 0.43 -17.72 -8.71
CA ASN A 246 -0.94 -17.78 -8.23
C ASN A 246 -1.36 -19.17 -7.73
N ALA A 247 -0.59 -20.23 -8.03
CA ALA A 247 -0.76 -21.54 -7.41
C ALA A 247 -0.57 -21.50 -5.88
N PHE A 248 0.12 -20.49 -5.37
CA PHE A 248 0.26 -20.20 -3.94
C PHE A 248 -1.00 -19.49 -3.38
N GLY A 249 -2.18 -20.04 -3.65
CA GLY A 249 -3.43 -19.59 -3.03
C GLY A 249 -4.01 -18.29 -3.59
N GLY A 250 -3.82 -17.99 -4.87
CA GLY A 250 -4.40 -16.77 -5.45
C GLY A 250 -3.66 -15.48 -5.04
N VAL A 251 -2.42 -15.59 -4.55
CA VAL A 251 -1.70 -14.48 -3.92
C VAL A 251 -1.54 -13.24 -4.80
N LEU A 252 -1.46 -13.39 -6.13
CA LEU A 252 -1.37 -12.23 -7.02
C LEU A 252 -2.67 -11.43 -7.04
N ASP A 253 -3.80 -12.13 -7.05
CA ASP A 253 -5.13 -11.51 -6.99
C ASP A 253 -5.33 -10.82 -5.62
N GLU A 254 -4.91 -11.47 -4.52
CA GLU A 254 -4.98 -10.92 -3.16
C GLU A 254 -4.10 -9.66 -2.98
N LYS A 255 -2.89 -9.67 -3.54
CA LYS A 255 -1.99 -8.50 -3.55
C LYS A 255 -2.55 -7.36 -4.38
N LEU A 256 -3.16 -7.64 -5.53
CA LEU A 256 -3.79 -6.61 -6.36
C LEU A 256 -4.90 -5.88 -5.60
N GLU A 257 -5.73 -6.60 -4.84
CA GLU A 257 -6.76 -5.97 -4.01
C GLU A 257 -6.18 -5.04 -2.93
N ALA A 258 -5.06 -5.44 -2.31
CA ALA A 258 -4.37 -4.60 -1.33
C ALA A 258 -3.72 -3.36 -1.98
N GLU A 259 -3.13 -3.51 -3.17
CA GLU A 259 -2.61 -2.39 -3.95
C GLU A 259 -3.71 -1.38 -4.29
N GLN A 260 -4.86 -1.85 -4.76
CA GLN A 260 -6.00 -0.98 -5.07
C GLN A 260 -6.50 -0.24 -3.82
N TYR A 261 -6.54 -0.91 -2.67
CA TYR A 261 -6.88 -0.30 -1.40
C TYR A 261 -5.88 0.79 -0.99
N LEU A 262 -4.58 0.51 -1.13
CA LEU A 262 -3.51 1.49 -0.85
C LEU A 262 -3.66 2.73 -1.73
N ARG A 263 -3.92 2.54 -3.03
CA ARG A 263 -4.14 3.64 -3.98
C ARG A 263 -5.33 4.51 -3.61
N ALA A 264 -6.41 3.90 -3.10
CA ALA A 264 -7.61 4.60 -2.66
C ALA A 264 -7.49 5.20 -1.25
N SER A 265 -6.41 4.92 -0.52
CA SER A 265 -6.29 5.24 0.91
C SER A 265 -6.04 6.71 1.22
N GLY A 266 -5.52 7.46 0.23
CA GLY A 266 -5.08 8.86 0.39
C GLY A 266 -3.69 9.02 1.02
N LEU A 267 -3.00 7.93 1.37
CA LEU A 267 -1.58 7.98 1.76
C LEU A 267 -0.69 8.24 0.55
N ASP A 268 0.40 8.98 0.73
CA ASP A 268 1.49 8.93 -0.24
C ASP A 268 2.12 7.52 -0.21
N TYR A 269 2.06 6.84 -1.35
CA TYR A 269 2.51 5.46 -1.46
C TYR A 269 3.59 5.25 -2.51
N THR A 270 4.34 4.16 -2.35
CA THR A 270 5.14 3.57 -3.41
C THR A 270 4.87 2.07 -3.44
N ILE A 271 4.47 1.51 -4.57
CA ILE A 271 4.31 0.05 -4.73
C ILE A 271 5.51 -0.46 -5.52
N ILE A 272 6.25 -1.40 -4.94
CA ILE A 272 7.39 -2.05 -5.59
C ILE A 272 6.95 -3.45 -5.99
N ARG A 273 6.92 -3.74 -7.29
CA ARG A 273 6.57 -5.04 -7.87
C ARG A 273 7.84 -5.73 -8.37
N PRO A 274 8.54 -6.50 -7.52
CA PRO A 274 9.71 -7.24 -7.95
C PRO A 274 9.33 -8.46 -8.80
N GLY A 275 10.27 -8.89 -9.64
CA GLY A 275 10.27 -10.23 -10.25
C GLY A 275 10.51 -11.36 -9.23
N GLY A 276 10.83 -12.54 -9.75
CA GLY A 276 11.12 -13.72 -8.95
C GLY A 276 12.25 -13.47 -7.93
N LEU A 277 11.95 -13.61 -6.64
CA LEU A 277 12.89 -13.25 -5.58
C LEU A 277 13.97 -14.31 -5.35
N LYS A 278 15.23 -13.91 -5.55
CA LYS A 278 16.43 -14.71 -5.28
C LYS A 278 17.06 -14.38 -3.91
N GLY A 279 17.80 -15.33 -3.33
CA GLY A 279 18.47 -15.16 -2.04
C GLY A 279 19.94 -14.73 -2.17
N GLU A 280 20.49 -14.96 -3.35
CA GLU A 280 21.85 -14.69 -3.78
C GLU A 280 22.10 -13.18 -3.91
N ALA A 281 23.37 -12.80 -3.84
CA ALA A 281 23.80 -11.44 -4.17
C ALA A 281 23.40 -11.09 -5.62
N PRO A 282 23.15 -9.80 -5.93
CA PRO A 282 22.78 -9.40 -7.28
C PRO A 282 23.86 -9.75 -8.29
N ALA A 283 23.47 -10.40 -9.38
CA ALA A 283 24.36 -10.73 -10.49
C ALA A 283 24.49 -9.55 -11.47
N GLU A 284 23.41 -8.81 -11.65
CA GLU A 284 23.29 -7.68 -12.56
C GLU A 284 22.64 -6.48 -11.86
N PRO A 285 22.79 -5.26 -12.39
CA PRO A 285 22.12 -4.08 -11.86
C PRO A 285 20.58 -4.19 -11.93
N VAL A 286 19.89 -3.43 -11.08
CA VAL A 286 18.43 -3.33 -11.15
C VAL A 286 18.00 -2.61 -12.42
N MET A 287 17.00 -3.16 -13.08
CA MET A 287 16.27 -2.57 -14.20
C MET A 287 14.87 -2.19 -13.70
N PHE A 288 14.50 -0.94 -13.91
CA PHE A 288 13.17 -0.41 -13.59
C PHE A 288 12.31 -0.43 -14.83
N SER A 289 11.03 -0.69 -14.66
CA SER A 289 10.03 -0.54 -15.70
C SER A 289 8.73 0.04 -15.16
N LYS A 290 7.91 0.54 -16.08
CA LYS A 290 6.58 1.06 -15.77
C LYS A 290 5.64 -0.06 -15.35
N GLU A 291 4.55 0.31 -14.69
CA GLU A 291 3.48 -0.61 -14.32
C GLU A 291 3.01 -1.46 -15.52
N ASP A 292 2.83 -2.76 -15.26
CA ASP A 292 2.26 -3.75 -16.17
C ASP A 292 3.06 -4.00 -17.45
N THR A 293 4.40 -3.93 -17.35
CA THR A 293 5.31 -4.13 -18.49
C THR A 293 6.30 -5.29 -18.30
N LEU A 294 6.47 -5.81 -17.08
CA LEU A 294 7.31 -6.97 -16.79
C LEU A 294 6.49 -8.25 -16.59
N TYR A 295 6.69 -9.24 -17.46
CA TYR A 295 5.97 -10.52 -17.38
C TYR A 295 6.86 -11.69 -16.95
N SER A 296 8.15 -11.45 -16.78
CA SER A 296 9.09 -12.39 -16.18
C SER A 296 10.30 -11.65 -15.58
N GLY A 297 11.32 -12.40 -15.19
CA GLY A 297 12.55 -11.86 -14.62
C GLY A 297 12.68 -12.18 -13.13
N GLU A 298 13.90 -12.05 -12.65
CA GLU A 298 14.29 -12.39 -11.29
C GLU A 298 15.10 -11.26 -10.68
N ILE A 299 15.11 -11.16 -9.36
CA ILE A 299 15.84 -10.11 -8.65
C ILE A 299 16.30 -10.59 -7.28
N SER A 300 17.53 -10.23 -6.91
CA SER A 300 18.04 -10.41 -5.56
C SER A 300 17.21 -9.63 -4.55
N ARG A 301 16.90 -10.26 -3.41
CA ARG A 301 16.29 -9.58 -2.27
C ARG A 301 17.13 -8.41 -1.74
N ASP A 302 18.44 -8.37 -2.02
CA ASP A 302 19.30 -7.23 -1.67
C ASP A 302 18.96 -5.99 -2.51
N LEU A 303 18.76 -6.16 -3.83
CA LEU A 303 18.31 -5.06 -4.68
C LEU A 303 16.91 -4.60 -4.31
N VAL A 304 15.98 -5.53 -4.05
CA VAL A 304 14.63 -5.17 -3.59
C VAL A 304 14.70 -4.35 -2.30
N ALA A 305 15.53 -4.76 -1.35
CA ALA A 305 15.71 -4.03 -0.10
C ALA A 305 16.32 -2.64 -0.30
N ALA A 306 17.34 -2.50 -1.15
CA ALA A 306 17.98 -1.24 -1.44
C ALA A 306 17.00 -0.25 -2.12
N VAL A 307 16.27 -0.72 -3.15
CA VAL A 307 15.25 0.08 -3.83
C VAL A 307 14.14 0.49 -2.87
N THR A 308 13.67 -0.43 -2.02
CA THR A 308 12.65 -0.15 -1.01
C THR A 308 13.12 0.92 -0.02
N ALA A 309 14.36 0.81 0.47
CA ALA A 309 14.91 1.76 1.42
C ALA A 309 15.13 3.16 0.82
N ASP A 310 15.46 3.26 -0.48
CA ASP A 310 15.59 4.58 -1.15
C ASP A 310 14.24 5.18 -1.51
N ALA A 311 13.27 4.35 -1.93
CA ALA A 311 11.92 4.79 -2.27
C ALA A 311 11.21 5.48 -1.09
N VAL A 312 11.51 5.06 0.15
CA VAL A 312 10.98 5.74 1.36
C VAL A 312 11.29 7.24 1.34
N PHE A 313 12.46 7.66 0.86
CA PHE A 313 12.94 9.05 0.93
C PHE A 313 12.87 9.79 -0.39
N SER A 314 12.36 9.16 -1.45
CA SER A 314 12.34 9.75 -2.79
C SER A 314 10.95 10.26 -3.16
N PRO A 315 10.76 11.60 -3.28
CA PRO A 315 9.51 12.19 -3.74
C PRO A 315 9.11 11.71 -5.14
N ALA A 316 10.07 11.37 -6.01
CA ALA A 316 9.83 10.86 -7.35
C ALA A 316 9.07 9.53 -7.37
N THR A 317 9.07 8.78 -6.27
CA THR A 317 8.34 7.52 -6.15
C THR A 317 6.92 7.68 -5.60
N SER A 318 6.50 8.91 -5.32
CA SER A 318 5.18 9.19 -4.74
C SER A 318 4.05 8.87 -5.69
N ASN A 319 3.10 8.08 -5.19
CA ASN A 319 1.99 7.50 -5.93
C ASN A 319 2.43 6.70 -7.17
N GLN A 320 3.63 6.11 -7.14
CA GLN A 320 4.17 5.32 -8.24
C GLN A 320 4.09 3.81 -7.98
N VAL A 321 4.07 3.07 -9.09
CA VAL A 321 4.31 1.63 -9.12
C VAL A 321 5.58 1.36 -9.92
N LEU A 322 6.53 0.71 -9.26
CA LEU A 322 7.86 0.41 -9.80
C LEU A 322 7.97 -1.10 -10.00
N GLU A 323 8.07 -1.53 -11.25
CA GLU A 323 8.37 -2.93 -11.56
C GLU A 323 9.89 -3.10 -11.66
N ILE A 324 10.45 -4.07 -10.95
CA ILE A 324 11.91 -4.23 -10.84
C ILE A 324 12.36 -5.67 -11.06
N VAL A 325 13.41 -5.83 -11.88
CA VAL A 325 14.12 -7.09 -12.12
C VAL A 325 15.62 -6.83 -12.21
N GLU A 326 16.46 -7.86 -12.15
CA GLU A 326 17.85 -7.73 -12.60
C GLU A 326 17.89 -7.62 -14.12
N LYS A 327 18.75 -6.74 -14.63
CA LYS A 327 18.96 -6.56 -16.08
C LYS A 327 19.27 -7.91 -16.72
N GLY A 328 18.61 -8.23 -17.83
CA GLY A 328 18.84 -9.46 -18.58
C GLY A 328 18.28 -10.73 -17.94
N SER A 329 17.59 -10.65 -16.80
CA SER A 329 16.97 -11.82 -16.14
C SER A 329 15.65 -12.26 -16.78
N CYS A 330 15.04 -11.40 -17.60
CA CYS A 330 13.78 -11.72 -18.26
C CYS A 330 13.93 -12.75 -19.37
N VAL A 331 12.89 -13.55 -19.57
CA VAL A 331 12.72 -14.38 -20.77
C VAL A 331 12.61 -13.44 -21.99
N PRO A 332 13.31 -13.73 -23.11
CA PRO A 332 13.22 -12.91 -24.32
C PRO A 332 11.77 -12.66 -24.77
N GLY A 333 11.44 -11.39 -25.05
CA GLY A 333 10.10 -10.97 -25.49
C GLY A 333 9.06 -10.79 -24.38
N THR A 334 9.43 -10.93 -23.11
CA THR A 334 8.49 -10.78 -21.97
C THR A 334 8.71 -9.52 -21.13
N CYS A 335 9.75 -8.75 -21.45
CA CYS A 335 10.10 -7.49 -20.80
C CYS A 335 10.66 -6.52 -21.85
N PRO A 336 10.52 -5.20 -21.66
CA PRO A 336 11.23 -4.21 -22.44
C PRO A 336 12.75 -4.32 -22.17
N ASP A 337 13.55 -4.02 -23.18
CA ASP A 337 15.01 -3.92 -23.04
C ASP A 337 15.37 -2.52 -22.53
N LEU A 338 15.47 -2.39 -21.21
CA LEU A 338 15.79 -1.14 -20.53
C LEU A 338 17.18 -1.23 -19.89
N PRO A 339 17.90 -0.11 -19.78
CA PRO A 339 19.15 -0.09 -19.05
C PRO A 339 18.92 -0.43 -17.57
N GLY A 340 19.79 -1.25 -17.00
CA GLY A 340 19.91 -1.38 -15.56
C GLY A 340 20.90 -0.35 -15.01
N SER A 341 20.74 0.06 -13.76
CA SER A 341 21.65 1.01 -13.10
C SER A 341 22.17 0.45 -11.78
N ALA A 342 23.50 0.45 -11.62
CA ALA A 342 24.15 0.22 -10.33
C ALA A 342 24.27 1.53 -9.52
N ASP A 343 24.11 2.68 -10.19
CA ASP A 343 24.10 3.98 -9.56
C ASP A 343 22.72 4.27 -8.97
N ARG A 344 22.66 4.27 -7.63
CA ARG A 344 21.44 4.51 -6.85
C ARG A 344 20.87 5.91 -7.07
N SER A 345 21.71 6.89 -7.42
CA SER A 345 21.26 8.27 -7.65
C SER A 345 20.40 8.40 -8.91
N ALA A 346 20.50 7.43 -9.83
CA ALA A 346 19.74 7.41 -11.08
C ALA A 346 18.45 6.56 -11.03
N TRP A 347 18.11 5.92 -9.90
CA TRP A 347 17.03 4.93 -9.83
C TRP A 347 15.61 5.49 -10.01
N PHE A 348 15.39 6.76 -9.69
CA PHE A 348 14.07 7.39 -9.74
C PHE A 348 14.07 8.71 -10.54
N MET A 349 15.06 8.88 -11.41
CA MET A 349 15.23 10.06 -12.27
C MET A 349 14.53 9.89 -13.61
#